data_AF-A0A7W7H687-F1
#
_entry.id   AF-A0A7W7H687-F1
#
_cell.length_a   1.000
_cell.length_b   1.000
_cell.length_c   1.000
_cell.angle_alpha   90.00
_cell.angle_beta   90.00
_cell.angle_gamma   90.00
#
_symmetry.space_group_name_H-M   'P 1'
#
loop_
_entity.id
_entity.type
_entity.pdbx_description
1 polymer ?
#
loop_
_entity_poly.entity_id
_entity_poly.type
_entity_poly.pdbx_seq_one_letter_code
_entity_poly.pdbx_strand_id
1 'polypeptide(L)'
;MTSGPGGDEDVGDLFDRHARAVYNHAFRLTGSWSLAEEITQRTFLTAWQRRADIRLVDGSPLPWLLVTAGHHARTEQRTLTRWRNRLLRSPTAGTEADPADDVAGRLDDERRMRAVLAAVGRLPRAEREAVALCLWSGVGYPEAAAVLGVTETAVRSRVSRARARLTRLLTESPEPTTGPPVAGPSTTGPTEPSPGSATAGPARPPTSPAVAGSVPPADARTGPLAPGRSRAAGTAGRPRPARTTLTETPEASR
;
A
#
# COMPACT_ATOMS: atom_id res chain seq x y z
N MET A 1 0.46 27.66 -32.72
CA MET A 1 1.66 27.20 -31.99
C MET A 1 1.80 28.07 -30.76
N THR A 2 1.36 27.57 -29.59
CA THR A 2 1.46 28.30 -28.33
C THR A 2 2.31 27.46 -27.39
N SER A 3 3.58 27.83 -27.25
CA SER A 3 4.46 27.29 -26.22
C SER A 3 4.23 28.08 -24.93
N GLY A 4 3.57 27.46 -23.95
CA GLY A 4 3.49 27.89 -22.55
C GLY A 4 4.58 27.18 -21.71
N PRO A 5 4.96 27.72 -20.55
CA PRO A 5 6.26 27.46 -19.92
C PRO A 5 6.33 26.07 -19.27
N GLY A 6 7.41 25.36 -19.59
CA GLY A 6 8.00 24.16 -18.97
C GLY A 6 7.30 23.50 -17.77
N GLY A 7 6.97 22.21 -17.96
CA GLY A 7 6.94 21.23 -16.87
C GLY A 7 5.63 20.49 -16.65
N ASP A 8 4.57 20.81 -17.41
CA ASP A 8 3.32 20.06 -17.35
C ASP A 8 3.50 18.73 -18.11
N GLU A 9 3.96 17.71 -17.41
CA GLU A 9 3.70 16.34 -17.84
C GLU A 9 2.18 16.23 -18.06
N ASP A 10 1.78 15.94 -19.31
CA ASP A 10 0.36 15.79 -19.62
C ASP A 10 -0.21 14.71 -18.70
N VAL A 11 -1.43 14.91 -18.21
CA VAL A 11 -2.00 13.96 -17.25
C VAL A 11 -2.25 12.60 -17.90
N GLY A 12 -2.34 12.55 -19.24
CA GLY A 12 -2.22 11.31 -20.01
C GLY A 12 -0.89 10.61 -19.76
N ASP A 13 0.24 11.29 -19.92
CA ASP A 13 1.58 10.73 -19.70
C ASP A 13 1.79 10.30 -18.23
N LEU A 14 1.29 11.09 -17.28
CA LEU A 14 1.31 10.76 -15.86
C LEU A 14 0.53 9.46 -15.58
N PHE A 15 -0.64 9.32 -16.21
CA PHE A 15 -1.48 8.12 -16.09
C PHE A 15 -0.77 6.91 -16.69
N ASP A 16 -0.33 7.00 -17.95
CA ASP A 16 0.30 5.88 -18.66
C ASP A 16 1.55 5.37 -17.93
N ARG A 17 2.32 6.27 -17.33
CA ARG A 17 3.53 5.91 -16.58
C ARG A 17 3.24 5.27 -15.22
N HIS A 18 2.20 5.72 -14.51
CA HIS A 18 2.03 5.38 -13.09
C HIS A 18 0.78 4.57 -12.76
N ALA A 19 -0.17 4.41 -13.68
CA ALA A 19 -1.45 3.73 -13.43
C ALA A 19 -1.24 2.31 -12.90
N ARG A 20 -0.35 1.52 -13.53
CA ARG A 20 -0.05 0.16 -13.09
C ARG A 20 0.53 0.11 -11.67
N ALA A 21 1.43 1.03 -11.32
CA ALA A 21 2.04 1.08 -10.00
C ALA A 21 1.02 1.45 -8.92
N VAL A 22 0.15 2.43 -9.20
CA VAL A 22 -0.94 2.85 -8.33
C VAL A 22 -1.97 1.72 -8.15
N TYR A 23 -2.37 1.08 -9.24
CA TYR A 23 -3.31 -0.04 -9.22
C TYR A 23 -2.79 -1.22 -8.39
N ASN A 24 -1.54 -1.65 -8.63
CA ASN A 24 -0.92 -2.73 -7.86
C ASN A 24 -0.80 -2.39 -6.38
N HIS A 25 -0.50 -1.13 -6.05
CA HIS A 25 -0.47 -0.66 -4.67
C HIS A 25 -1.87 -0.70 -4.04
N ALA A 26 -2.89 -0.21 -4.74
CA ALA A 26 -4.28 -0.22 -4.28
C ALA A 26 -4.80 -1.66 -4.09
N PHE A 27 -4.46 -2.58 -4.99
CA PHE A 27 -4.79 -4.00 -4.84
C PHE A 27 -4.13 -4.60 -3.59
N ARG A 28 -2.84 -4.34 -3.35
CA ARG A 28 -2.15 -4.83 -2.14
C ARG A 28 -2.71 -4.26 -0.85
N LEU A 29 -3.29 -3.05 -0.89
CA LEU A 29 -3.94 -2.43 0.26
C LEU A 29 -5.35 -2.97 0.55
N THR A 30 -6.06 -3.43 -0.48
CA THR A 30 -7.50 -3.75 -0.39
C THR A 30 -7.80 -5.24 -0.53
N GLY A 31 -6.97 -5.99 -1.25
CA GLY A 31 -7.22 -7.38 -1.62
C GLY A 31 -8.49 -7.54 -2.47
N SER A 32 -8.84 -6.50 -3.25
CA SER A 32 -10.00 -6.50 -4.15
C SER A 32 -9.63 -5.79 -5.45
N TRP A 33 -9.87 -6.44 -6.58
CA TRP A 33 -9.61 -5.86 -7.90
C TRP A 33 -10.52 -4.66 -8.17
N SER A 34 -11.81 -4.78 -7.85
CA SER A 34 -12.80 -3.71 -8.05
C SER A 34 -12.47 -2.45 -7.24
N LEU A 35 -12.09 -2.60 -5.97
CA LEU A 35 -11.67 -1.46 -5.15
C LEU A 35 -10.34 -0.86 -5.65
N ALA A 36 -9.42 -1.69 -6.15
CA ALA A 36 -8.16 -1.21 -6.68
C ALA A 36 -8.37 -0.31 -7.90
N GLU A 37 -9.30 -0.67 -8.79
CA GLU A 37 -9.69 0.13 -9.95
C GLU A 37 -10.29 1.47 -9.53
N GLU A 38 -11.27 1.46 -8.63
CA GLU A 38 -11.93 2.68 -8.14
C GLU A 38 -10.92 3.63 -7.46
N ILE A 39 -10.05 3.09 -6.60
CA ILE A 39 -9.02 3.87 -5.92
C ILE A 39 -8.04 4.46 -6.93
N THR A 40 -7.68 3.73 -7.98
CA THR A 40 -6.78 4.21 -9.03
C THR A 40 -7.42 5.41 -9.73
N GLN A 41 -8.65 5.26 -10.22
CA GLN A 41 -9.40 6.34 -10.87
C GLN A 41 -9.51 7.58 -9.98
N ARG A 42 -9.88 7.41 -8.71
CA ARG A 42 -9.99 8.51 -7.73
C ARG A 42 -8.65 9.18 -7.44
N THR A 43 -7.56 8.41 -7.43
CA THR A 43 -6.21 8.95 -7.23
C THR A 43 -5.82 9.87 -8.38
N PHE A 44 -6.02 9.45 -9.63
CA PHE A 44 -5.71 10.28 -10.80
C PHE A 44 -6.67 11.47 -10.95
N LEU A 45 -7.95 11.32 -10.59
CA LEU A 45 -8.87 12.45 -10.50
C LEU A 45 -8.37 13.50 -9.48
N THR A 46 -7.91 13.03 -8.31
CA THR A 46 -7.34 13.91 -7.28
C THR A 46 -6.06 14.58 -7.79
N ALA A 47 -5.21 13.83 -8.51
CA ALA A 47 -4.00 14.35 -9.13
C ALA A 47 -4.32 15.46 -10.13
N TRP A 48 -5.30 15.25 -11.02
CA TRP A 48 -5.75 16.26 -11.98
C TRP A 48 -6.22 17.56 -11.30
N GLN A 49 -7.04 17.42 -10.26
CA GLN A 49 -7.60 18.56 -9.50
C GLN A 49 -6.52 19.32 -8.73
N ARG A 50 -5.49 18.62 -8.25
CA ARG A 50 -4.43 19.16 -7.40
C ARG A 50 -3.07 19.22 -8.09
N ARG A 51 -3.03 19.21 -9.42
CA ARG A 51 -1.77 19.11 -10.19
C ARG A 51 -0.73 20.16 -9.81
N ALA A 52 -1.19 21.38 -9.49
CA ALA A 52 -0.34 22.48 -9.04
C ALA A 52 0.28 22.27 -7.63
N ASP A 53 -0.32 21.40 -6.82
CA ASP A 53 0.10 21.11 -5.44
C ASP A 53 0.87 19.78 -5.31
N ILE A 54 1.03 19.02 -6.41
CA ILE A 54 1.73 17.74 -6.38
C ILE A 54 3.20 18.00 -6.10
N ARG A 55 3.67 17.51 -4.96
CA ARG A 55 5.08 17.53 -4.63
C ARG A 55 5.81 16.38 -5.33
N LEU A 56 6.71 16.73 -6.23
CA LEU A 56 7.69 15.80 -6.79
C LEU A 56 8.76 15.47 -5.77
N VAL A 57 9.16 14.21 -5.72
CA VAL A 57 10.25 13.73 -4.88
C VAL A 57 11.23 13.01 -5.79
N ASP A 58 12.47 13.49 -5.84
CA ASP A 58 13.49 13.08 -6.80
C ASP A 58 12.98 13.09 -8.26
N GLY A 59 12.20 14.13 -8.59
CA GLY A 59 11.60 14.31 -9.92
C GLY A 59 10.39 13.42 -10.21
N SER A 60 9.95 12.59 -9.25
CA SER A 60 8.83 11.66 -9.44
C SER A 60 7.59 12.05 -8.62
N PRO A 61 6.39 12.05 -9.23
CA PRO A 61 5.11 12.21 -8.51
C PRO A 61 4.62 10.89 -7.88
N LEU A 62 5.24 9.76 -8.21
CA LEU A 62 4.79 8.42 -7.80
C LEU A 62 4.65 8.29 -6.27
N PRO A 63 5.61 8.72 -5.44
CA PRO A 63 5.46 8.65 -3.99
C PRO A 63 4.20 9.37 -3.47
N TRP A 64 3.85 10.52 -4.05
CA TRP A 64 2.63 11.27 -3.70
C TRP A 64 1.36 10.54 -4.14
N LEU A 65 1.35 9.97 -5.35
CA LEU A 65 0.23 9.18 -5.87
C LEU A 65 -0.05 7.97 -4.99
N LEU A 66 0.99 7.25 -4.56
CA LEU A 66 0.87 6.07 -3.70
C LEU A 66 0.31 6.44 -2.32
N VAL A 67 0.77 7.54 -1.72
CA VAL A 67 0.21 8.02 -0.45
C VAL A 67 -1.26 8.42 -0.59
N THR A 68 -1.62 9.09 -1.69
CA THR A 68 -3.01 9.46 -1.99
C THR A 68 -3.90 8.24 -2.20
N ALA A 69 -3.44 7.23 -2.95
CA ALA A 69 -4.14 5.96 -3.10
C ALA A 69 -4.34 5.26 -1.74
N GLY A 70 -3.33 5.30 -0.87
CA GLY A 70 -3.44 4.83 0.51
C GLY A 70 -4.49 5.57 1.34
N HIS A 71 -4.68 6.88 1.12
CA HIS A 71 -5.76 7.65 1.76
C HIS A 71 -7.15 7.20 1.31
N HIS A 72 -7.35 7.01 0.00
CA HIS A 72 -8.60 6.52 -0.56
C HIS A 72 -8.92 5.10 -0.07
N ALA A 73 -7.95 4.18 -0.14
CA ALA A 73 -8.10 2.80 0.34
C ALA A 73 -8.57 2.72 1.80
N ARG A 74 -7.97 3.53 2.69
CA ARG A 74 -8.35 3.57 4.10
C ARG A 74 -9.74 4.17 4.31
N THR A 75 -10.14 5.12 3.48
CA THR A 75 -11.48 5.73 3.56
C THR A 75 -12.53 4.70 3.18
N GLU A 76 -12.30 3.96 2.09
CA GLU A 76 -13.22 2.90 1.67
C GLU A 76 -13.30 1.73 2.66
N GLN A 77 -12.17 1.28 3.20
CA GLN A 77 -12.18 0.24 4.25
C GLN A 77 -13.01 0.67 5.47
N ARG A 78 -12.89 1.93 5.91
CA ARG A 78 -13.70 2.46 7.03
C ARG A 78 -15.18 2.49 6.69
N THR A 79 -15.54 2.87 5.48
CA THR A 79 -16.93 2.88 4.99
C THR A 79 -17.49 1.46 4.98
N LEU A 80 -16.77 0.49 4.43
CA LEU A 80 -17.16 -0.92 4.37
C LEU A 80 -17.29 -1.55 5.76
N THR A 81 -16.36 -1.30 6.68
CA THR A 81 -16.47 -1.79 8.06
C THR A 81 -17.69 -1.20 8.77
N ARG A 82 -17.98 0.10 8.59
CA ARG A 82 -19.17 0.73 9.17
C ARG A 82 -20.46 0.16 8.58
N TRP A 83 -20.51 -0.04 7.27
CA TRP A 83 -21.63 -0.67 6.58
C TRP A 83 -21.83 -2.11 7.04
N ARG A 84 -20.78 -2.93 7.06
CA ARG A 84 -20.83 -4.31 7.60
C ARG A 84 -21.30 -4.34 9.05
N ASN A 85 -20.81 -3.45 9.91
CA ASN A 85 -21.25 -3.38 11.31
C ASN A 85 -22.72 -2.95 11.47
N ARG A 86 -23.29 -2.27 10.46
CA ARG A 86 -24.74 -1.96 10.39
C ARG A 86 -25.53 -3.15 9.83
N LEU A 87 -25.04 -3.81 8.77
CA LEU A 87 -25.66 -5.01 8.19
C LEU A 87 -25.60 -6.21 9.13
N LEU A 88 -24.58 -6.37 9.98
CA LEU A 88 -24.56 -7.41 11.01
C LEU A 88 -25.66 -7.22 12.08
N ARG A 89 -26.39 -6.08 12.05
CA ARG A 89 -27.62 -5.85 12.82
C ARG A 89 -28.91 -6.11 12.00
N SER A 90 -28.81 -6.55 10.75
CA SER A 90 -29.93 -6.87 9.84
C SER A 90 -29.54 -8.01 8.90
N PRO A 91 -30.09 -9.23 9.03
CA PRO A 91 -29.63 -10.36 8.23
C PRO A 91 -30.03 -10.20 6.76
N THR A 92 -29.07 -9.86 5.89
CA THR A 92 -28.85 -10.40 4.52
C THR A 92 -27.99 -9.46 3.66
N ALA A 93 -27.00 -10.03 2.97
CA ALA A 93 -26.72 -9.84 1.54
C ALA A 93 -25.49 -10.69 1.18
N GLY A 94 -25.72 -11.75 0.40
CA GLY A 94 -24.68 -12.57 -0.21
C GLY A 94 -23.87 -11.75 -1.20
N THR A 95 -22.57 -12.02 -1.27
CA THR A 95 -21.69 -11.48 -2.30
C THR A 95 -21.91 -12.31 -3.58
N GLU A 96 -22.57 -11.71 -4.56
CA GLU A 96 -22.60 -12.22 -5.94
C GLU A 96 -21.27 -11.91 -6.63
N ALA A 97 -20.62 -12.94 -7.19
CA ALA A 97 -19.64 -12.82 -8.25
C ALA A 97 -19.44 -14.18 -8.94
N ASP A 98 -19.78 -14.27 -10.23
CA ASP A 98 -19.22 -15.23 -11.21
C ASP A 98 -19.32 -14.58 -12.61
N PRO A 99 -18.27 -14.65 -13.48
CA PRO A 99 -18.11 -15.80 -14.40
C PRO A 99 -16.65 -16.27 -14.66
N ALA A 100 -16.41 -17.57 -14.44
CA ALA A 100 -15.53 -18.54 -15.11
C ALA A 100 -14.00 -18.31 -15.22
N ASP A 101 -13.25 -19.34 -14.78
CA ASP A 101 -11.82 -19.72 -14.89
C ASP A 101 -10.71 -18.66 -14.72
N ASP A 102 -10.81 -17.47 -15.30
CA ASP A 102 -9.97 -16.31 -14.95
C ASP A 102 -10.39 -15.71 -13.59
N VAL A 103 -11.63 -16.00 -13.18
CA VAL A 103 -12.18 -15.67 -11.85
C VAL A 103 -11.55 -16.53 -10.75
N ALA A 104 -11.21 -17.79 -11.00
CA ALA A 104 -10.63 -18.65 -9.97
C ALA A 104 -9.27 -18.12 -9.48
N GLY A 105 -8.36 -17.80 -10.41
CA GLY A 105 -7.06 -17.19 -10.11
C GLY A 105 -7.20 -15.84 -9.42
N ARG A 106 -8.10 -14.97 -9.92
CA ARG A 106 -8.36 -13.67 -9.29
C ARG A 106 -8.93 -13.79 -7.88
N LEU A 107 -9.85 -14.72 -7.64
CA LEU A 107 -10.45 -14.95 -6.32
C LEU A 107 -9.43 -15.51 -5.33
N ASP A 108 -8.56 -16.42 -5.78
CA ASP A 108 -7.50 -16.98 -4.94
C ASP A 108 -6.44 -15.93 -4.59
N ASP A 109 -6.05 -15.07 -5.53
CA ASP A 109 -5.18 -13.92 -5.28
C ASP A 109 -5.80 -12.95 -4.27
N GLU A 110 -7.08 -12.63 -4.41
CA GLU A 110 -7.79 -11.80 -3.43
C GLU A 110 -7.86 -12.47 -2.06
N ARG A 111 -8.17 -13.77 -1.97
CA ARG A 111 -8.20 -14.52 -0.71
C ARG A 111 -6.83 -14.51 -0.03
N ARG A 112 -5.77 -14.80 -0.78
CA ARG A 112 -4.38 -14.79 -0.29
C ARG A 112 -3.99 -13.40 0.18
N MET A 113 -4.30 -12.36 -0.60
CA MET A 113 -4.03 -10.98 -0.22
C MET A 113 -4.80 -10.55 1.03
N ARG A 114 -6.06 -10.97 1.17
CA ARG A 114 -6.87 -10.72 2.37
C ARG A 114 -6.26 -11.36 3.62
N ALA A 115 -5.70 -12.56 3.52
CA ALA A 115 -4.97 -13.19 4.64
C ALA A 115 -3.72 -12.37 5.04
N VAL A 116 -2.94 -11.89 4.06
CA VAL A 116 -1.79 -10.99 4.31
C VAL A 116 -2.25 -9.69 4.97
N LEU A 117 -3.34 -9.10 4.48
CA LEU A 117 -3.91 -7.87 5.02
C LEU A 117 -4.43 -8.03 6.44
N ALA A 118 -4.93 -9.20 6.83
CA ALA A 118 -5.32 -9.48 8.21
C ALA A 118 -4.11 -9.37 9.17
N ALA A 119 -2.97 -9.95 8.79
CA ALA A 119 -1.73 -9.84 9.57
C ALA A 119 -1.20 -8.40 9.61
N VAL A 120 -1.13 -7.72 8.45
CA VAL A 120 -0.66 -6.34 8.34
C VAL A 120 -1.60 -5.36 9.06
N GLY A 121 -2.91 -5.63 9.10
CA GLY A 121 -3.90 -4.85 9.81
C GLY A 121 -3.62 -4.73 11.32
N ARG A 122 -2.92 -5.71 11.91
CA ARG A 122 -2.51 -5.72 13.33
C ARG A 122 -1.34 -4.77 13.63
N LEU A 123 -0.65 -4.26 12.62
CA LEU A 123 0.42 -3.28 12.81
C LEU A 123 -0.13 -1.89 13.13
N PRO A 124 0.58 -1.05 13.89
CA PRO A 124 0.29 0.38 14.02
C PRO A 124 0.24 1.08 12.66
N ARG A 125 -0.58 2.14 12.56
CA ARG A 125 -0.80 2.88 11.30
C ARG A 125 0.50 3.32 10.62
N ALA A 126 1.40 3.92 11.37
CA ALA A 126 2.66 4.44 10.83
C ALA A 126 3.57 3.34 10.29
N GLU A 127 3.49 2.13 10.85
CA GLU A 127 4.23 0.96 10.39
C GLU A 127 3.61 0.40 9.11
N ARG A 128 2.27 0.34 9.01
CA ARG A 128 1.56 -0.06 7.78
C ARG A 128 1.86 0.85 6.61
N GLU A 129 1.86 2.16 6.82
CA GLU A 129 2.18 3.14 5.77
C GLU A 129 3.62 2.98 5.27
N ALA A 130 4.57 2.73 6.17
CA ALA A 130 5.96 2.49 5.80
C ALA A 130 6.13 1.16 5.02
N VAL A 131 5.44 0.09 5.43
CA VAL A 131 5.42 -1.20 4.70
C VAL A 131 4.83 -1.02 3.30
N ALA A 132 3.69 -0.35 3.20
CA ALA A 132 3.00 -0.18 1.92
C ALA A 132 3.87 0.60 0.91
N LEU A 133 4.53 1.67 1.33
CA LEU A 133 5.39 2.44 0.43
C LEU A 133 6.70 1.70 0.11
N CYS A 134 7.42 1.22 1.12
CA CYS A 134 8.78 0.73 0.92
C CYS A 134 8.82 -0.73 0.46
N LEU A 135 8.02 -1.60 1.09
CA LEU A 135 8.07 -3.05 0.81
C LEU A 135 7.16 -3.44 -0.35
N TRP A 136 6.01 -2.80 -0.48
CA TRP A 136 5.10 -3.13 -1.58
C TRP A 136 5.40 -2.29 -2.82
N SER A 137 5.53 -0.98 -2.69
CA SER A 137 5.73 -0.12 -3.86
C SER A 137 7.20 0.14 -4.21
N GLY A 138 8.14 -0.37 -3.42
CA GLY A 138 9.57 -0.20 -3.70
C GLY A 138 10.05 1.25 -3.59
N VAL A 139 9.28 2.12 -2.94
CA VAL A 139 9.68 3.52 -2.73
C VAL A 139 10.87 3.57 -1.78
N GLY A 140 11.89 4.36 -2.11
CA GLY A 140 13.06 4.57 -1.28
C GLY A 140 12.70 5.18 0.08
N TYR A 141 13.53 4.92 1.09
CA TYR A 141 13.34 5.53 2.41
C TYR A 141 13.36 7.07 2.40
N PRO A 142 14.24 7.77 1.65
CA PRO A 142 14.20 9.23 1.62
C PRO A 142 12.91 9.74 0.97
N GLU A 143 12.45 9.11 -0.11
CA GLU A 143 11.22 9.55 -0.78
C GLU A 143 9.98 9.30 0.08
N ALA A 144 9.90 8.13 0.72
CA ALA A 144 8.83 7.78 1.63
C ALA A 144 8.81 8.75 2.83
N ALA A 145 9.98 9.11 3.37
CA ALA A 145 10.10 10.08 4.46
C ALA A 145 9.59 11.46 4.04
N ALA A 146 9.99 11.90 2.86
CA ALA A 146 9.53 13.15 2.28
C ALA A 146 8.01 13.18 2.22
N VAL A 147 7.36 12.20 1.57
CA VAL A 147 5.89 12.21 1.38
C VAL A 147 5.11 11.98 2.67
N LEU A 148 5.61 11.16 3.58
CA LEU A 148 4.98 10.93 4.88
C LEU A 148 5.18 12.10 5.87
N GLY A 149 6.07 13.05 5.57
CA GLY A 149 6.36 14.19 6.45
C GLY A 149 7.09 13.79 7.73
N VAL A 150 8.02 12.82 7.64
CA VAL A 150 8.79 12.29 8.77
C VAL A 150 10.28 12.18 8.41
N THR A 151 11.14 11.86 9.39
CA THR A 151 12.56 11.64 9.11
C THR A 151 12.81 10.27 8.47
N GLU A 152 13.86 10.15 7.65
CA GLU A 152 14.27 8.87 7.05
C GLU A 152 14.55 7.81 8.14
N THR A 153 15.21 8.22 9.23
CA THR A 153 15.43 7.35 10.40
C THR A 153 14.13 6.81 10.99
N ALA A 154 13.07 7.62 11.03
CA ALA A 154 11.77 7.16 11.50
C ALA A 154 11.15 6.13 10.53
N VAL A 155 11.27 6.32 9.21
CA VAL A 155 10.82 5.34 8.21
C VAL A 155 11.56 4.01 8.37
N ARG A 156 12.90 4.05 8.46
CA ARG A 156 13.74 2.85 8.66
C ARG A 156 13.35 2.10 9.95
N SER A 157 13.16 2.83 11.05
CA SER A 157 12.68 2.26 12.33
C SER A 157 11.29 1.61 12.20
N ARG A 158 10.35 2.28 11.51
CA ARG A 158 8.99 1.75 11.30
C ARG A 158 9.02 0.47 10.47
N VAL A 159 9.80 0.42 9.40
CA VAL A 159 9.95 -0.79 8.57
C VAL A 159 10.57 -1.93 9.37
N SER A 160 11.63 -1.66 10.14
CA SER A 160 12.27 -2.67 10.99
C SER A 160 11.29 -3.25 12.02
N ARG A 161 10.56 -2.40 12.75
CA ARG A 161 9.55 -2.82 13.72
C ARG A 161 8.38 -3.57 13.09
N ALA A 162 7.94 -3.13 11.92
CA ALA A 162 6.90 -3.81 11.16
C ALA A 162 7.32 -5.23 10.80
N ARG A 163 8.54 -5.43 10.27
CA ARG A 163 9.08 -6.75 9.97
C ARG A 163 9.13 -7.64 11.22
N ALA A 164 9.70 -7.14 12.31
CA ALA A 164 9.80 -7.89 13.56
C ALA A 164 8.41 -8.31 14.11
N ARG A 165 7.43 -7.39 14.08
CA ARG A 165 6.05 -7.70 14.47
C ARG A 165 5.41 -8.71 13.54
N LEU A 166 5.54 -8.56 12.23
CA LEU A 166 4.97 -9.51 11.26
C LEU A 166 5.56 -10.91 11.44
N THR A 167 6.88 -11.03 11.60
CA THR A 167 7.52 -12.31 11.89
C THR A 167 6.92 -12.93 13.16
N ARG A 168 6.85 -12.17 14.25
CA ARG A 168 6.25 -12.65 15.50
C ARG A 168 4.79 -13.10 15.31
N LEU A 169 3.97 -12.32 14.62
CA LEU A 169 2.56 -12.63 14.38
C LEU A 169 2.36 -13.88 13.51
N LEU A 170 3.28 -14.16 12.60
CA LEU A 170 3.24 -15.33 11.73
C LEU A 170 3.81 -16.58 12.41
N THR A 171 4.75 -16.43 13.35
CA THR A 171 5.32 -17.54 14.13
C THR A 171 4.49 -17.89 15.37
N GLU A 172 3.82 -16.92 16.00
CA GLU A 172 2.94 -17.11 17.17
C GLU A 172 1.47 -17.40 16.79
N SER A 173 1.14 -17.53 15.50
CA SER A 173 -0.13 -18.14 15.10
C SER A 173 0.07 -19.66 15.13
N PRO A 174 -0.31 -20.36 16.21
CA PRO A 174 -0.19 -21.81 16.25
C PRO A 174 -1.07 -22.40 15.14
N GLU A 175 -0.44 -23.25 14.33
CA GLU A 175 -1.14 -24.32 13.64
C GLU A 175 -2.15 -24.99 14.61
N PRO A 176 -3.40 -25.26 14.19
CA PRO A 176 -4.27 -26.10 14.98
C PRO A 176 -3.58 -27.45 15.18
N THR A 177 -3.35 -27.77 16.44
CA THR A 177 -2.92 -29.06 16.97
C THR A 177 -3.39 -30.21 16.08
N THR A 178 -2.46 -30.80 15.30
CA THR A 178 -2.59 -32.18 14.88
C THR A 178 -2.78 -32.99 16.16
N GLY A 179 -3.99 -33.52 16.32
CA GLY A 179 -4.40 -34.27 17.49
C GLY A 179 -3.48 -35.47 17.80
N PRO A 180 -3.56 -36.01 19.03
CA PRO A 180 -2.66 -37.05 19.51
C PRO A 180 -2.69 -38.31 18.63
N PRO A 181 -1.57 -39.06 18.52
CA PRO A 181 -1.52 -40.29 17.74
C PRO A 181 -2.47 -41.31 18.37
N VAL A 182 -3.51 -41.65 17.62
CA VAL A 182 -4.43 -42.73 17.98
C VAL A 182 -3.66 -44.03 17.89
N ALA A 183 -3.44 -44.65 19.04
CA ALA A 183 -2.96 -46.02 19.16
C ALA A 183 -3.98 -46.98 18.53
N GLY A 184 -3.52 -47.77 17.55
CA GLY A 184 -4.21 -48.94 17.03
C GLY A 184 -3.27 -50.16 17.14
N PRO A 185 -3.79 -51.35 17.45
CA PRO A 185 -3.01 -52.42 18.10
C PRO A 185 -2.16 -53.26 17.16
N SER A 186 -1.11 -53.83 17.76
CA SER A 186 -0.24 -54.87 17.26
C SER A 186 -0.98 -56.07 16.67
N THR A 187 -0.50 -56.57 15.53
CA THR A 187 -0.56 -57.99 15.15
C THR A 187 0.78 -58.40 14.54
N THR A 188 1.26 -59.56 14.98
CA THR A 188 2.61 -60.09 14.86
C THR A 188 2.80 -61.01 13.63
N GLY A 189 3.88 -60.77 12.86
CA GLY A 189 4.76 -61.74 12.15
C GLY A 189 4.23 -62.58 10.97
N PRO A 190 5.10 -63.40 10.31
CA PRO A 190 6.53 -63.19 9.99
C PRO A 190 6.90 -63.59 8.53
N THR A 191 8.20 -63.44 8.17
CA THR A 191 8.98 -64.25 7.18
C THR A 191 9.48 -63.54 5.89
N GLU A 192 10.80 -63.40 5.85
CA GLU A 192 11.78 -63.12 4.76
C GLU A 192 11.72 -64.09 3.55
N PRO A 193 12.60 -64.01 2.50
CA PRO A 193 13.53 -62.94 2.07
C PRO A 193 13.50 -62.64 0.53
N SER A 194 14.28 -61.59 0.14
CA SER A 194 15.08 -61.29 -1.10
C SER A 194 15.17 -62.32 -2.27
N PRO A 195 15.73 -62.00 -3.48
CA PRO A 195 16.52 -60.83 -3.90
C PRO A 195 16.25 -60.30 -5.35
N GLY A 196 16.95 -59.24 -5.79
CA GLY A 196 17.03 -58.91 -7.23
C GLY A 196 17.60 -57.54 -7.60
N SER A 197 18.88 -57.53 -7.97
CA SER A 197 19.70 -56.44 -8.49
C SER A 197 19.14 -55.66 -9.68
N ALA A 198 19.40 -54.34 -9.77
CA ALA A 198 19.71 -53.68 -11.04
C ALA A 198 20.43 -52.34 -10.87
N THR A 199 21.54 -52.25 -11.58
CA THR A 199 22.55 -51.20 -11.72
C THR A 199 22.14 -50.11 -12.72
N ALA A 200 22.64 -48.87 -12.54
CA ALA A 200 22.97 -47.80 -13.53
C ALA A 200 22.56 -46.44 -12.93
N GLY A 201 23.40 -45.42 -12.73
CA GLY A 201 24.42 -44.82 -13.60
C GLY A 201 24.19 -43.29 -13.57
N PRO A 202 25.20 -42.41 -13.50
CA PRO A 202 25.09 -41.08 -12.91
C PRO A 202 24.81 -39.96 -13.92
N ALA A 203 24.13 -38.88 -13.49
CA ALA A 203 24.04 -37.63 -14.24
C ALA A 203 24.60 -36.45 -13.43
N ARG A 204 25.61 -35.83 -14.04
CA ARG A 204 26.40 -34.67 -13.62
C ARG A 204 25.60 -33.34 -13.80
N PRO A 205 26.12 -32.22 -13.24
CA PRO A 205 25.36 -30.99 -12.97
C PRO A 205 25.45 -29.96 -14.10
N PRO A 206 24.61 -28.90 -14.08
CA PRO A 206 24.97 -27.64 -14.70
C PRO A 206 25.66 -26.70 -13.71
N THR A 207 26.89 -26.34 -14.07
CA THR A 207 27.70 -25.22 -13.60
C THR A 207 27.22 -23.89 -14.19
N SER A 208 27.55 -22.81 -13.46
CA SER A 208 27.80 -21.41 -13.90
C SER A 208 26.62 -20.41 -13.84
N PRO A 209 26.92 -19.11 -13.72
CA PRO A 209 27.93 -18.50 -12.83
C PRO A 209 27.42 -17.26 -12.07
N ALA A 210 28.12 -16.99 -10.97
CA ALA A 210 28.03 -15.77 -10.17
C ALA A 210 28.46 -14.52 -10.95
N VAL A 211 27.73 -13.41 -10.74
CA VAL A 211 28.20 -12.05 -11.10
C VAL A 211 27.74 -11.05 -10.04
N ALA A 212 28.70 -10.20 -9.64
CA ALA A 212 28.59 -8.87 -9.03
C ALA A 212 28.25 -8.73 -7.54
N GLY A 213 29.21 -8.15 -6.81
CA GLY A 213 28.98 -7.56 -5.49
C GLY A 213 30.25 -7.09 -4.78
N SER A 214 31.16 -6.39 -5.47
CA SER A 214 32.26 -5.68 -4.79
C SER A 214 31.75 -4.33 -4.27
N VAL A 215 31.74 -4.20 -2.95
CA VAL A 215 31.54 -2.97 -2.18
C VAL A 215 32.88 -2.24 -2.06
N PRO A 216 32.90 -0.90 -2.05
CA PRO A 216 33.63 -0.24 -0.96
C PRO A 216 32.88 0.93 -0.29
N PRO A 217 33.35 1.38 0.89
CA PRO A 217 32.53 2.02 1.91
C PRO A 217 32.68 3.55 2.01
N ALA A 218 31.86 4.08 2.93
CA ALA A 218 31.69 5.44 3.39
C ALA A 218 32.94 6.11 4.01
N ASP A 219 32.98 7.45 3.93
CA ASP A 219 33.41 8.37 4.98
C ASP A 219 32.67 9.71 4.73
N ALA A 220 31.86 10.31 5.61
CA ALA A 220 31.95 10.66 7.02
C ALA A 220 32.29 12.16 7.22
N ARG A 221 31.30 12.88 7.82
CA ARG A 221 31.42 14.09 8.68
C ARG A 221 31.67 15.40 7.92
N THR A 222 30.87 16.46 8.08
CA THR A 222 30.75 17.25 9.32
C THR A 222 29.59 18.27 9.15
N GLY A 223 28.67 18.36 10.12
CA GLY A 223 27.70 19.48 10.23
C GLY A 223 28.24 20.60 11.15
N PRO A 224 27.38 21.38 11.81
CA PRO A 224 26.34 22.30 11.31
C PRO A 224 26.43 23.70 11.99
N LEU A 225 25.77 24.76 11.48
CA LEU A 225 25.19 25.81 12.37
C LEU A 225 24.18 26.78 11.72
N ALA A 226 22.98 26.78 12.31
CA ALA A 226 22.02 27.87 12.59
C ALA A 226 21.43 28.80 11.48
N PRO A 227 20.08 28.94 11.45
CA PRO A 227 19.37 30.01 10.76
C PRO A 227 19.11 31.25 11.65
N GLY A 228 19.33 32.44 11.08
CA GLY A 228 18.96 33.72 11.67
C GLY A 228 17.44 33.96 11.66
N ARG A 229 16.91 34.33 12.83
CA ARG A 229 15.54 34.80 13.04
C ARG A 229 15.41 36.23 12.52
N SER A 230 14.36 36.53 11.76
CA SER A 230 13.85 37.90 11.67
C SER A 230 12.36 37.92 11.90
N ARG A 231 11.95 38.87 12.76
CA ARG A 231 10.66 39.03 13.40
C ARG A 231 10.19 40.44 13.02
N ALA A 232 9.07 40.55 12.31
CA ALA A 232 8.29 41.78 12.17
C ALA A 232 6.83 41.32 11.96
N ALA A 233 5.90 41.48 12.90
CA ALA A 233 5.27 42.73 13.34
C ALA A 233 4.61 43.46 12.16
N GLY A 234 3.28 43.34 12.05
CA GLY A 234 2.48 43.91 10.97
C GLY A 234 0.99 43.73 11.25
N THR A 235 0.51 44.45 12.25
CA THR A 235 -0.91 44.62 12.61
C THR A 235 -1.62 45.40 11.50
N ALA A 236 -2.68 44.84 10.89
CA ALA A 236 -3.67 45.65 10.16
C ALA A 236 -5.00 44.92 9.95
N GLY A 237 -6.04 45.43 10.61
CA GLY A 237 -7.36 45.68 10.04
C GLY A 237 -8.18 44.49 9.51
N ARG A 238 -9.04 43.92 10.37
CA ARG A 238 -10.31 43.34 9.92
C ARG A 238 -11.32 44.47 9.67
N PRO A 239 -11.95 44.55 8.50
CA PRO A 239 -13.29 45.12 8.38
C PRO A 239 -14.34 44.00 8.42
N ARG A 240 -15.33 44.14 9.31
CA ARG A 240 -16.59 43.38 9.33
C ARG A 240 -17.73 44.31 8.83
N PRO A 241 -18.88 43.76 8.43
CA PRO A 241 -19.53 44.03 7.15
C PRO A 241 -20.50 45.23 7.13
N ALA A 242 -20.64 45.84 5.97
CA ALA A 242 -21.74 46.76 5.67
C ALA A 242 -23.05 45.97 5.50
N ARG A 243 -24.04 46.31 6.32
CA ARG A 243 -25.46 46.00 6.15
C ARG A 243 -25.96 46.73 4.89
N THR A 244 -26.29 46.00 3.84
CA THR A 244 -27.14 46.55 2.77
C THR A 244 -28.58 46.24 3.12
N THR A 245 -29.33 47.29 3.41
CA THR A 245 -30.77 47.29 3.61
C THR A 245 -31.48 46.86 2.33
N LEU A 246 -32.29 45.81 2.46
CA LEU A 246 -33.36 45.44 1.54
C LEU A 246 -34.24 46.69 1.33
N THR A 247 -34.25 47.24 0.11
CA THR A 247 -35.31 48.18 -0.30
C THR A 247 -36.23 47.37 -1.20
N GLU A 248 -37.37 46.99 -0.65
CA GLU A 248 -38.54 46.56 -1.41
C GLU A 248 -38.96 47.70 -2.34
N THR A 249 -39.09 47.41 -3.64
CA THR A 249 -39.83 48.24 -4.57
C THR A 249 -41.17 47.54 -4.82
N PRO A 250 -42.32 48.19 -4.54
CA PRO A 250 -43.62 47.66 -4.96
C PRO A 250 -44.00 48.19 -6.36
N GLU A 251 -44.95 47.48 -6.98
CA GLU A 251 -45.83 47.93 -8.10
C GLU A 251 -45.22 48.08 -9.51
N ALA A 252 -45.91 47.74 -10.62
CA ALA A 252 -47.30 47.38 -10.84
C ALA A 252 -47.47 46.64 -12.18
N SER A 253 -48.56 45.88 -12.25
CA SER A 253 -49.22 45.41 -13.48
C SER A 253 -49.52 46.56 -14.46
N ARG A 254 -49.24 46.36 -15.75
CA ARG A 254 -50.20 46.41 -16.87
C ARG A 254 -49.52 46.04 -18.18
#